data_AF-A0A5R2MU94-F1
#
_entry.id   AF-A0A5R2MU94-F1
#
_cell.length_a   1.000
_cell.length_b   1.000
_cell.length_c   1.000
_cell.angle_alpha   90.00
_cell.angle_beta   90.00
_cell.angle_gamma   90.00
#
_symmetry.space_group_name_H-M   'P 1'
#
loop_
_entity.id
_entity.type
_entity.pdbx_description
1 polymer ?
#
loop_
_entity_poly.entity_id
_entity_poly.type
_entity_poly.pdbx_seq_one_letter_code
_entity_poly.pdbx_strand_id
1 'polypeptide(L)'
;YGLLTDIVPLPDAVKRRTAQAYFGLAQGGSFRAPRLTVDAKNQAALLDRIGLAPQKFVALMPGAEFGPAKRWPSESYAGLAREFMGKGLKVALFGSKNDRDV
;
A
#
# COMPACT_ATOMS: atom_id res chain seq x y z
N TYR A 1 -25.43 -19.66 24.72
CA TYR A 1 -24.97 -18.56 23.86
C TYR A 1 -24.47 -17.46 24.78
N GLY A 2 -23.21 -17.03 24.64
CA GLY A 2 -22.64 -15.94 25.44
C GLY A 2 -22.71 -14.65 24.66
N LEU A 3 -23.16 -13.56 25.30
CA LEU A 3 -23.09 -12.23 24.71
C LEU A 3 -21.67 -11.69 24.87
N LEU A 4 -21.08 -11.17 23.79
CA LEU A 4 -19.83 -10.41 23.80
C LEU A 4 -20.12 -9.00 24.36
N THR A 5 -20.29 -8.88 25.67
CA THR A 5 -20.55 -7.59 26.35
C THR A 5 -19.32 -7.02 27.05
N ASP A 6 -18.15 -7.65 26.91
CA ASP A 6 -16.91 -7.11 27.45
C ASP A 6 -16.46 -5.90 26.64
N ILE A 7 -16.80 -4.72 27.15
CA ILE A 7 -16.32 -3.45 26.64
C ILE A 7 -14.86 -3.33 27.05
N VAL A 8 -13.94 -3.39 26.09
CA VAL A 8 -12.53 -3.05 26.28
C VAL A 8 -12.38 -1.54 26.07
N PRO A 9 -12.19 -0.74 27.13
CA PRO A 9 -12.04 0.71 26.98
C PRO A 9 -10.74 1.01 26.22
N LEU A 10 -10.86 1.65 25.05
CA LEU A 10 -9.72 2.12 24.28
C LEU A 10 -9.43 3.59 24.65
N PRO A 11 -8.17 3.94 25.01
CA PRO A 11 -7.79 5.33 25.24
C PRO A 11 -8.09 6.20 24.01
N ASP A 12 -8.51 7.45 24.22
CA ASP A 12 -8.93 8.35 23.12
C ASP A 12 -7.83 8.55 22.06
N ALA A 13 -6.56 8.52 22.48
CA ALA A 13 -5.40 8.61 21.60
C ALA A 13 -5.31 7.44 20.57
N VAL A 14 -6.01 6.33 20.81
CA VAL A 14 -5.92 5.08 20.02
C VAL A 14 -7.15 4.86 19.14
N LYS A 15 -8.25 5.60 19.35
CA LYS A 15 -9.55 5.42 18.66
C LYS A 15 -9.54 5.57 17.14
N ARG A 16 -8.44 6.04 16.52
CA ARG A 16 -8.28 6.18 15.07
C ARG A 16 -7.27 5.23 14.44
N ARG A 17 -6.70 4.30 15.21
CA ARG A 17 -5.65 3.38 14.74
C ARG A 17 -6.13 1.93 14.81
N THR A 18 -6.77 1.48 13.73
CA THR A 18 -7.43 0.17 13.60
C THR A 18 -6.58 -1.00 14.12
N ALA A 19 -5.30 -1.07 13.74
CA ALA A 19 -4.40 -2.14 14.21
C ALA A 19 -4.16 -2.13 15.73
N GLN A 20 -4.05 -0.94 16.34
CA GLN A 20 -3.86 -0.80 17.78
C GLN A 20 -5.16 -1.04 18.55
N ALA A 21 -6.30 -0.65 17.98
CA ALA A 21 -7.62 -0.96 18.53
C ALA A 21 -7.85 -2.48 18.59
N TYR A 22 -7.61 -3.20 17.48
CA TYR A 22 -7.70 -4.66 17.46
C TYR A 22 -6.69 -5.34 18.39
N PHE A 23 -5.46 -4.82 18.48
CA PHE A 23 -4.49 -5.32 19.44
C PHE A 23 -4.95 -5.12 20.90
N GLY A 24 -5.59 -3.99 21.21
CA GLY A 24 -6.18 -3.74 22.53
C GLY A 24 -7.25 -4.77 22.91
N LEU A 25 -7.99 -5.31 21.94
CA LEU A 25 -8.96 -6.38 22.18
C LEU A 25 -8.32 -7.74 22.52
N ALA A 26 -7.05 -7.96 22.18
CA ALA A 26 -6.38 -9.24 22.39
C ALA A 26 -6.01 -9.51 23.86
N GLN A 27 -6.13 -8.51 24.75
CA GLN A 27 -5.86 -8.61 26.20
C GLN A 27 -4.50 -9.24 26.56
N GLY A 28 -3.48 -9.11 25.70
CA GLY A 28 -2.15 -9.66 25.91
C GLY A 28 -1.19 -9.48 24.73
N GLY A 29 0.10 -9.75 24.95
CA GLY A 29 1.15 -9.67 23.94
C GLY A 29 1.85 -8.30 23.84
N SER A 30 2.68 -8.11 22.80
CA SER A 30 3.32 -6.82 22.51
C SER A 30 2.98 -6.38 21.09
N PHE A 31 2.48 -5.17 20.93
CA PHE A 31 2.21 -4.60 19.61
C PHE A 31 3.52 -4.42 18.84
N ARG A 32 3.64 -5.07 17.68
CA ARG A 32 4.78 -4.92 16.79
C ARG A 32 4.29 -4.32 15.48
N ALA A 33 4.80 -3.13 15.15
CA ALA A 33 4.55 -2.55 13.84
C ALA A 33 5.16 -3.45 12.75
N PRO A 34 4.50 -3.57 11.57
CA PRO A 34 5.06 -4.31 10.46
C PRO A 34 6.41 -3.71 10.07
N ARG A 35 7.43 -4.57 9.97
CA ARG A 35 8.76 -4.20 9.49
C ARG A 35 8.97 -4.84 8.13
N LEU A 36 9.22 -4.01 7.13
CA LEU A 36 9.61 -4.48 5.81
C LEU A 36 11.13 -4.37 5.70
N THR A 37 11.76 -5.43 5.20
CA THR A 37 13.18 -5.48 4.86
C THR A 37 13.32 -5.68 3.36
N VAL A 38 14.29 -5.01 2.75
CA VAL A 38 14.57 -5.14 1.32
C VAL A 38 15.82 -6.00 1.14
N ASP A 39 15.70 -7.04 0.33
CA ASP A 39 16.87 -7.78 -0.17
C ASP A 39 17.47 -7.01 -1.36
N ALA A 40 18.65 -6.42 -1.15
CA ALA A 40 19.32 -5.62 -2.16
C ALA A 40 19.73 -6.41 -3.42
N LYS A 41 20.09 -7.69 -3.27
CA LYS A 41 20.46 -8.54 -4.42
C LYS A 41 19.24 -8.87 -5.26
N ASN A 42 18.14 -9.25 -4.60
CA ASN A 42 16.88 -9.51 -5.29
C ASN A 42 16.33 -8.23 -5.95
N GLN A 43 16.45 -7.07 -5.29
CA GLN A 43 16.05 -5.79 -5.86
C GLN A 43 16.84 -5.46 -7.12
N ALA A 44 18.18 -5.56 -7.09
CA ALA A 44 19.02 -5.30 -8.26
C ALA A 44 18.69 -6.23 -9.43
N ALA A 45 18.59 -7.55 -9.16
CA ALA A 45 18.23 -8.53 -10.19
C ALA A 45 16.84 -8.27 -10.79
N LEU A 46 15.86 -7.86 -9.97
CA LEU A 46 14.52 -7.52 -10.45
C LEU A 46 14.55 -6.29 -11.35
N LEU A 47 15.24 -5.22 -10.93
CA LEU A 47 15.37 -3.98 -11.68
C LEU A 47 16.02 -4.20 -13.04
N ASP A 48 17.10 -4.98 -13.10
CA ASP A 48 17.77 -5.36 -14.34
C ASP A 48 16.82 -6.13 -15.26
N ARG A 49 16.11 -7.14 -14.71
CA ARG A 49 15.16 -7.97 -15.48
C ARG A 49 14.04 -7.16 -16.12
N ILE A 50 13.56 -6.11 -15.47
CA ILE A 50 12.45 -5.27 -15.96
C ILE A 50 12.93 -3.98 -16.63
N GLY A 51 14.26 -3.79 -16.78
CA GLY A 51 14.85 -2.64 -17.45
C GLY A 51 14.63 -1.31 -16.72
N LEU A 52 14.51 -1.32 -15.40
CA LEU A 52 14.40 -0.11 -14.57
C LEU A 52 15.71 0.16 -13.85
N ALA A 53 16.06 1.44 -13.70
CA ALA A 53 17.23 1.86 -12.94
C ALA A 53 16.81 2.48 -11.60
N PRO A 54 17.56 2.26 -10.50
CA PRO A 54 17.28 2.89 -9.22
C PRO A 54 17.13 4.41 -9.37
N GLN A 55 16.13 4.99 -8.69
CA GLN A 55 15.88 6.44 -8.66
C GLN A 55 15.56 7.08 -10.03
N LYS A 56 15.32 6.29 -11.08
CA LYS A 56 14.98 6.76 -12.44
C LYS A 56 13.56 6.37 -12.87
N PHE A 57 12.71 6.01 -11.91
CA PHE A 57 11.32 5.69 -12.18
C PHE A 57 10.40 6.04 -11.02
N VAL A 58 9.11 6.13 -11.34
CA VAL A 58 8.01 6.24 -10.37
C VAL A 58 7.11 5.02 -10.50
N ALA A 59 6.62 4.52 -9.36
CA ALA A 59 5.63 3.45 -9.32
C ALA A 59 4.24 4.05 -9.08
N LEU A 60 3.28 3.70 -9.93
CA LEU A 60 1.87 4.09 -9.78
C LEU A 60 1.02 2.84 -9.53
N MET A 61 0.06 2.95 -8.63
CA MET A 61 -0.84 1.86 -8.23
C MET A 61 -2.30 2.28 -8.48
N PRO A 62 -2.79 2.22 -9.73
CA PRO A 62 -4.10 2.76 -10.09
C PRO A 62 -5.28 1.92 -9.59
N GLY A 63 -5.01 0.64 -9.27
CA GLY A 63 -5.98 -0.28 -8.70
C GLY A 63 -6.49 0.12 -7.32
N ALA A 64 -7.64 -0.44 -6.94
CA ALA A 64 -8.15 -0.38 -5.57
C ALA A 64 -8.97 -1.62 -5.25
N GLU A 65 -8.69 -2.22 -4.09
CA GLU A 65 -9.34 -3.43 -3.59
C GLU A 65 -10.77 -3.18 -3.10
N PHE A 66 -11.04 -1.99 -2.53
CA PHE A 66 -12.35 -1.62 -1.97
C PHE A 66 -13.29 -0.96 -3.00
N GLY A 67 -13.13 -1.31 -4.28
CA GLY A 67 -13.99 -0.86 -5.36
C GLY A 67 -13.58 0.46 -6.03
N PRO A 68 -14.27 0.83 -7.14
CA PRO A 68 -13.87 1.93 -8.02
C PRO A 68 -13.97 3.31 -7.36
N ALA A 69 -14.84 3.49 -6.35
CA ALA A 69 -15.00 4.77 -5.66
C ALA A 69 -13.73 5.25 -4.93
N LYS A 70 -12.79 4.34 -4.62
CA LYS A 70 -11.48 4.68 -4.04
C LYS A 70 -10.36 4.76 -5.07
N ARG A 71 -10.67 4.63 -6.36
CA ARG A 71 -9.70 4.79 -7.46
C ARG A 71 -9.67 6.25 -7.88
N TRP A 72 -8.48 6.74 -8.19
CA TRP A 72 -8.35 8.00 -8.91
C TRP A 72 -8.67 7.75 -10.40
N PRO A 73 -9.27 8.70 -11.12
CA PRO A 73 -9.60 8.51 -12.53
C PRO A 73 -8.36 8.14 -13.36
N SER A 74 -8.51 7.18 -14.29
CA SER A 74 -7.40 6.69 -15.12
C SER A 74 -6.75 7.81 -15.94
N GLU A 75 -7.52 8.81 -16.37
CA GLU A 75 -7.02 9.99 -17.09
C GLU A 75 -6.08 10.83 -16.22
N SER A 76 -6.35 10.90 -14.91
CA SER A 76 -5.53 11.64 -13.97
C SER A 76 -4.18 10.93 -13.74
N TYR A 77 -4.20 9.60 -13.60
CA TYR A 77 -2.98 8.80 -13.59
C TYR A 77 -2.19 8.92 -14.90
N ALA A 78 -2.87 8.89 -16.05
CA ALA A 78 -2.23 9.08 -17.35
C ALA A 78 -1.60 10.46 -17.50
N GLY A 79 -2.27 11.52 -17.03
CA GLY A 79 -1.71 12.88 -16.99
C GLY A 79 -0.44 12.96 -16.15
N LEU A 80 -0.50 12.42 -14.93
CA LEU A 80 0.64 12.39 -14.01
C LEU A 80 1.80 11.56 -14.56
N ALA A 81 1.52 10.42 -15.17
CA ALA A 81 2.51 9.57 -15.82
C ALA A 81 3.24 10.35 -16.94
N ARG A 82 2.49 11.08 -17.78
CA ARG A 82 3.08 11.93 -18.83
C ARG A 82 3.97 13.03 -18.26
N GLU A 83 3.57 13.66 -17.17
CA GLU A 83 4.39 14.68 -16.52
C GLU A 83 5.73 14.10 -16.02
N PHE A 84 5.71 12.92 -15.38
CA PHE A 84 6.94 12.26 -14.93
C PHE A 84 7.82 11.80 -16.09
N MET A 85 7.22 11.27 -17.15
CA MET A 85 7.95 10.93 -18.38
C MET A 85 8.61 12.16 -19.01
N GLY A 86 7.91 13.31 -19.03
CA GLY A 86 8.47 14.59 -19.46
C GLY A 86 9.67 15.07 -18.62
N LYS A 87 9.74 14.65 -17.35
CA LYS A 87 10.88 14.90 -16.45
C LYS A 87 12.00 13.85 -16.59
N GLY A 88 11.91 12.94 -17.56
CA GLY A 88 12.90 11.89 -17.80
C GLY A 88 12.82 10.69 -16.85
N LEU A 89 11.72 10.54 -16.13
CA LEU A 89 11.47 9.38 -15.27
C LEU A 89 10.68 8.31 -16.02
N LYS A 90 11.05 7.04 -15.85
CA LYS A 90 10.21 5.93 -16.31
C LYS A 90 8.98 5.80 -15.40
N VAL A 91 7.88 5.30 -15.94
CA VAL A 91 6.67 5.01 -15.15
C VAL A 91 6.46 3.51 -15.12
N ALA A 92 6.27 2.96 -13.92
CA ALA A 92 5.95 1.55 -13.72
C ALA A 92 4.58 1.42 -13.05
N LEU A 93 3.70 0.61 -13.63
CA LEU A 93 2.37 0.35 -13.08
C LEU A 93 2.41 -0.91 -12.23
N PHE A 94 1.98 -0.78 -10.98
CA PHE A 94 1.98 -1.84 -9.97
C PHE A 94 0.53 -2.16 -9.62
N GLY A 95 0.21 -3.45 -9.51
CA GLY A 95 -1.15 -3.88 -9.23
C GLY A 95 -1.28 -5.40 -9.25
N SER A 96 -2.47 -5.86 -8.93
CA SER A 96 -2.87 -7.25 -9.08
C SER A 96 -3.30 -7.55 -10.52
N LYS A 97 -3.56 -8.82 -10.82
CA LYS A 97 -4.14 -9.21 -12.13
C LYS A 97 -5.49 -8.54 -12.39
N ASN A 98 -6.24 -8.22 -11.34
CA ASN A 98 -7.55 -7.59 -11.44
C ASN A 98 -7.48 -6.09 -11.78
N ASP A 99 -6.27 -5.51 -11.73
CA ASP A 99 -6.04 -4.10 -12.05
C ASP A 99 -5.54 -3.92 -13.50
N ARG A 100 -5.57 -4.98 -14.32
CA ARG A 100 -5.06 -4.97 -15.69
C ARG A 100 -5.85 -4.05 -16.63
N ASP A 101 -7.15 -3.94 -16.40
CA ASP A 101 -8.07 -3.18 -17.25
C ASP A 101 -8.29 -1.74 -16.76
N VAL A 102 -7.52 -1.31 -15.73
CA VAL A 102 -7.59 0.02 -15.12
C VAL A 102 -6.74 1.03 -15.90
#